data_AF-A0A523UML0-F1
#
_entry.id   AF-A0A523UML0-F1
#
_cell.length_a   1.000
_cell.length_b   1.000
_cell.length_c   1.000
_cell.angle_alpha   90.00
_cell.angle_beta   90.00
_cell.angle_gamma   90.00
#
_symmetry.space_group_name_H-M   'P 1'
#
loop_
_entity.id
_entity.type
_entity.pdbx_description
1 polymer ?
#
loop_
_entity_poly.entity_id
_entity_poly.type
_entity_poly.pdbx_seq_one_letter_code
_entity_poly.pdbx_strand_id
1 'polypeptide(L)'
;MGKDGMERILIGKSIVPGSATGVATVSTQPISFWGGLNPSTGEIIDRRHDRSGTIITGKIFVFPQGKGSSTGSAVLMESIRAGTAPAAIINTKVDPVLAL
;
A
#
# COMPACT_ATOMS: atom_id res chain seq x y z
N MET A 1 -28.82 0.17 -19.94
CA MET A 1 -27.61 -0.63 -20.24
C MET A 1 -26.49 -0.19 -19.30
N GLY A 2 -26.51 -0.66 -18.04
CA GLY A 2 -25.51 -0.30 -17.02
C GLY A 2 -24.98 -1.60 -16.43
N LYS A 3 -23.67 -1.80 -16.54
CA LYS A 3 -22.97 -3.08 -16.34
C LYS A 3 -23.35 -3.74 -15.01
N ASP A 4 -23.94 -4.93 -15.07
CA ASP A 4 -23.88 -5.91 -13.98
C ASP A 4 -22.39 -6.14 -13.68
N GLY A 5 -21.91 -5.48 -12.63
CA GLY A 5 -20.54 -5.61 -12.15
C GLY A 5 -20.38 -6.98 -11.54
N MET A 6 -20.11 -7.98 -12.38
CA MET A 6 -19.82 -9.34 -11.95
C MET A 6 -18.71 -9.29 -10.90
N GLU A 7 -19.01 -9.78 -9.70
CA GLU A 7 -18.04 -9.90 -8.63
C GLU A 7 -16.87 -10.75 -9.12
N ARG A 8 -15.66 -10.19 -9.07
CA ARG A 8 -14.44 -10.86 -9.50
C ARG A 8 -13.56 -11.10 -8.29
N ILE A 9 -13.29 -12.36 -8.03
CA ILE A 9 -12.29 -12.79 -7.04
C ILE A 9 -10.98 -13.01 -7.77
N LEU A 10 -9.94 -12.30 -7.36
CA LEU A 10 -8.58 -12.51 -7.83
C LEU A 10 -7.80 -13.26 -6.76
N ILE A 11 -7.07 -14.30 -7.19
CA ILE A 11 -6.23 -15.10 -6.31
C ILE A 11 -4.78 -14.65 -6.50
N GLY A 12 -4.18 -14.14 -5.43
CA GLY A 12 -2.76 -13.76 -5.38
C GLY A 12 -1.95 -14.72 -4.52
N LYS A 13 -0.63 -14.61 -4.58
CA LYS A 13 0.27 -15.28 -3.63
C LYS A 13 0.35 -14.43 -2.35
N SER A 14 -0.06 -15.00 -1.23
CA SER A 14 0.18 -14.40 0.08
C SER A 14 1.66 -14.52 0.45
N ILE A 15 2.27 -13.41 0.84
CA ILE A 15 3.66 -13.35 1.34
C ILE A 15 3.65 -13.29 2.88
N VAL A 16 2.76 -12.46 3.45
CA VAL A 16 2.49 -12.38 4.88
C VAL A 16 1.02 -12.75 5.11
N PRO A 17 0.71 -13.75 5.96
CA PRO A 17 -0.66 -14.16 6.20
C PRO A 17 -1.44 -13.10 6.98
N GLY A 18 -2.72 -12.94 6.66
CA GLY A 18 -3.61 -11.99 7.33
C GLY A 18 -4.94 -11.84 6.60
N SER A 19 -5.86 -11.09 7.20
CA SER A 19 -7.14 -10.71 6.59
C SER A 19 -7.44 -9.25 6.91
N ALA A 20 -7.90 -8.51 5.92
CA ALA A 20 -8.25 -7.11 6.04
C ALA A 20 -9.40 -6.76 5.09
N THR A 21 -10.18 -5.76 5.46
CA THR A 21 -11.21 -5.16 4.59
C THR A 21 -11.08 -3.65 4.68
N GLY A 22 -11.14 -2.99 3.54
CA GLY A 22 -11.01 -1.54 3.48
C GLY A 22 -11.18 -1.01 2.06
N VAL A 23 -11.27 0.32 1.94
CA VAL A 23 -11.35 0.97 0.64
C VAL A 23 -10.05 0.75 -0.13
N ALA A 24 -10.14 0.28 -1.37
CA ALA A 24 -8.99 0.13 -2.24
C ALA A 24 -8.48 1.50 -2.71
N THR A 25 -7.22 1.80 -2.37
CA THR A 25 -6.50 2.95 -2.92
C THR A 25 -5.49 2.41 -3.94
N VAL A 26 -5.79 2.58 -5.22
CA VAL A 26 -5.03 1.95 -6.31
C VAL A 26 -4.12 2.96 -6.98
N SER A 27 -2.83 2.69 -7.02
CA SER A 27 -1.83 3.45 -7.77
C SER A 27 -1.34 2.65 -8.97
N THR A 28 -1.03 3.37 -10.05
CA THR A 28 -0.34 2.81 -11.21
C THR A 28 1.17 3.05 -11.15
N GLN A 29 1.63 3.80 -10.15
CA GLN A 29 3.03 4.12 -9.95
C GLN A 29 3.64 3.29 -8.83
N PRO A 30 4.92 2.89 -8.94
CA PRO A 30 5.63 2.31 -7.82
C PRO A 30 5.91 3.39 -6.76
N ILE A 31 5.86 2.99 -5.48
CA ILE A 31 6.03 3.89 -4.34
C ILE A 31 7.35 3.65 -3.60
N SER A 32 8.00 4.71 -3.12
CA SER A 32 9.01 4.59 -2.07
C SER A 32 8.40 4.96 -0.73
N PHE A 33 8.39 4.05 0.24
CA PHE A 33 7.93 4.38 1.59
C PHE A 33 8.90 5.34 2.29
N TRP A 34 10.20 5.21 2.01
CA TRP A 34 11.19 6.18 2.44
C TRP A 34 11.01 7.50 1.69
N GLY A 35 10.58 8.55 2.41
CA GLY A 35 10.34 9.87 1.83
C GLY A 35 9.05 10.00 1.01
N GLY A 36 8.28 8.92 0.83
CA GLY A 36 6.98 8.95 0.16
C GLY A 36 5.78 8.66 1.05
N LEU A 37 5.98 8.20 2.28
CA LEU A 37 4.94 8.05 3.30
C LEU A 37 5.28 8.91 4.53
N ASN A 38 4.31 9.63 5.07
CA ASN A 38 4.38 10.19 6.42
C ASN A 38 3.92 9.12 7.43
N PRO A 39 4.81 8.54 8.26
CA PRO A 39 4.45 7.46 9.18
C PRO A 39 3.55 7.93 10.33
N SER A 40 3.44 9.23 10.60
CA SER A 40 2.58 9.74 11.67
C SER A 40 1.14 9.99 11.22
N THR A 41 0.87 10.03 9.91
CA THR A 41 -0.47 10.33 9.37
C THR A 41 -0.97 9.30 8.36
N GLY A 42 -0.08 8.50 7.78
CA GLY A 42 -0.39 7.64 6.64
C GLY A 42 -0.58 8.39 5.32
N GLU A 43 -0.15 9.66 5.22
CA GLU A 43 -0.23 10.42 3.97
C GLU A 43 0.88 10.02 2.99
N ILE A 44 0.52 9.84 1.72
CA ILE A 44 1.50 9.78 0.64
C ILE A 44 2.05 11.19 0.37
N ILE A 45 3.28 11.45 0.78
CA ILE A 45 3.90 12.79 0.73
C ILE A 45 4.78 13.03 -0.48
N ASP A 46 5.12 12.00 -1.25
CA ASP A 46 5.84 12.17 -2.52
C ASP A 46 4.94 12.95 -3.50
N ARG A 47 5.33 14.19 -3.80
CA ARG A 47 4.58 15.11 -4.68
C ARG A 47 4.59 14.68 -6.15
N ARG A 48 5.47 13.75 -6.53
CA ARG A 48 5.54 13.19 -7.89
C ARG A 48 4.68 11.94 -8.05
N HIS A 49 4.20 11.37 -6.94
CA HIS A 49 3.39 10.16 -6.93
C HIS A 49 1.94 10.47 -7.31
N ASP A 50 1.29 9.58 -8.07
CA ASP A 50 -0.10 9.73 -8.52
C ASP A 50 -1.15 9.71 -7.38
N ARG A 51 -0.72 9.33 -6.17
CA ARG A 51 -1.51 9.35 -4.94
C ARG A 51 -1.05 10.38 -3.91
N SER A 52 -0.24 11.35 -4.30
CA SER A 52 0.19 12.43 -3.40
C SER A 52 -1.00 13.09 -2.67
N GLY A 53 -0.85 13.35 -1.37
CA GLY A 53 -1.89 13.94 -0.51
C GLY A 53 -2.97 12.95 -0.04
N THR A 54 -2.91 11.69 -0.45
CA THR A 54 -3.88 10.67 -0.05
C THR A 54 -3.48 10.01 1.26
N ILE A 55 -4.42 9.91 2.21
CA ILE A 55 -4.27 9.09 3.43
C ILE A 55 -4.55 7.62 3.11
N ILE A 56 -3.63 6.72 3.44
CA ILE A 56 -3.76 5.27 3.26
C ILE A 56 -4.05 4.50 4.56
N THR A 57 -4.12 5.17 5.71
CA THR A 57 -4.43 4.55 7.01
C THR A 57 -5.71 3.71 6.95
N GLY A 58 -5.60 2.44 7.36
CA GLY A 58 -6.73 1.50 7.38
C GLY A 58 -7.29 1.10 6.00
N LYS A 59 -6.67 1.56 4.90
CA LYS A 59 -7.09 1.24 3.53
C LYS A 59 -6.33 0.04 2.96
N ILE A 60 -6.82 -0.51 1.86
CA ILE A 60 -6.09 -1.51 1.08
C ILE A 60 -5.28 -0.74 0.03
N PHE A 61 -3.97 -0.68 0.20
CA PHE A 61 -3.11 0.06 -0.72
C PHE A 61 -2.56 -0.86 -1.81
N VAL A 62 -2.91 -0.57 -3.06
CA VAL A 62 -2.59 -1.42 -4.22
C VAL A 62 -1.65 -0.63 -5.14
N PHE A 63 -0.49 -1.20 -5.46
CA PHE A 63 0.51 -0.54 -6.31
C PHE A 63 1.40 -1.56 -7.01
N PRO A 64 2.15 -1.22 -8.08
CA PRO A 64 2.86 -2.23 -8.87
C PRO A 64 3.99 -2.93 -8.12
N GLN A 65 4.87 -2.15 -7.47
CA GLN A 65 6.03 -2.60 -6.69
C GLN A 65 6.53 -1.48 -5.76
N GLY A 66 7.30 -1.81 -4.74
CA GLY A 66 8.05 -0.82 -3.97
C GLY A 66 9.25 -0.27 -4.76
N LYS A 67 9.78 0.87 -4.32
CA LYS A 67 11.02 1.51 -4.79
C LYS A 67 11.91 1.82 -3.59
N GLY A 68 13.20 1.51 -3.71
CA GLY A 68 14.22 1.84 -2.71
C GLY A 68 14.64 0.63 -1.86
N SER A 69 15.60 0.86 -0.96
CA SER A 69 16.23 -0.18 -0.14
C SER A 69 15.55 -0.35 1.23
N SER A 70 16.14 -1.21 2.08
CA SER A 70 15.71 -1.64 3.42
C SER A 70 15.17 -0.56 4.38
N THR A 71 15.41 0.72 4.14
CA THR A 71 14.87 1.81 4.97
C THR A 71 13.36 2.03 4.76
N GLY A 72 12.82 1.63 3.60
CA GLY A 72 11.37 1.72 3.34
C GLY A 72 10.54 0.87 4.31
N SER A 73 11.06 -0.27 4.73
CA SER A 73 10.39 -1.14 5.70
C SER A 73 10.40 -0.58 7.12
N ALA A 74 11.45 0.15 7.51
CA ALA A 74 11.49 0.85 8.79
C ALA A 74 10.37 1.89 8.89
N VAL A 75 10.14 2.69 7.85
CA VAL A 75 9.05 3.68 7.81
C VAL A 75 7.68 3.00 7.83
N LEU A 76 7.52 1.89 7.11
CA LEU A 76 6.29 1.11 7.16
C LEU A 76 6.05 0.57 8.59
N MET A 77 7.08 0.04 9.25
CA MET A 77 7.01 -0.43 10.63
C MET A 77 6.68 0.70 11.62
N GLU A 78 7.22 1.90 11.43
CA GLU A 78 6.84 3.09 12.20
C GLU A 78 5.36 3.42 12.04
N SER A 79 4.85 3.37 10.80
CA SER A 79 3.41 3.60 10.55
C SER A 79 2.52 2.53 11.19
N ILE A 80 2.98 1.27 11.25
CA ILE A 80 2.28 0.18 11.95
C ILE A 80 2.22 0.50 13.45
N ARG A 81 3.36 0.85 14.05
CA ARG A 81 3.44 1.21 15.48
C ARG A 81 2.62 2.46 15.82
N ALA A 82 2.50 3.40 14.89
CA ALA A 82 1.70 4.61 15.04
C ALA A 82 0.20 4.38 14.76
N GLY A 83 -0.21 3.19 14.29
CA GLY A 83 -1.60 2.91 13.92
C GLY A 83 -2.07 3.62 12.64
N THR A 84 -1.14 4.06 11.79
CA THR A 84 -1.42 4.83 10.57
C THR A 84 -1.14 4.05 9.28
N ALA A 85 -0.66 2.82 9.40
CA ALA A 85 -0.41 1.92 8.27
C ALA A 85 -1.68 1.61 7.46
N PRO A 86 -1.54 1.22 6.18
CA PRO A 86 -2.62 0.57 5.46
C PRO A 86 -3.02 -0.74 6.14
N ALA A 87 -4.28 -1.14 5.99
CA ALA A 87 -4.79 -2.41 6.54
C ALA A 87 -4.26 -3.62 5.76
N ALA A 88 -3.98 -3.46 4.46
CA ALA A 88 -3.22 -4.43 3.67
C ALA A 88 -2.53 -3.75 2.49
N ILE A 89 -1.49 -4.43 1.98
CA ILE A 89 -0.76 -4.06 0.77
C ILE A 89 -0.95 -5.16 -0.28
N ILE A 90 -1.21 -4.76 -1.53
CA ILE A 90 -1.28 -5.67 -2.68
C ILE A 90 -0.33 -5.15 -3.76
N ASN A 91 0.57 -6.02 -4.22
CA ASN A 91 1.50 -5.71 -5.30
C ASN A 91 1.44 -6.70 -6.45
N THR A 92 1.66 -6.20 -7.67
CA THR A 92 1.76 -7.06 -8.86
C THR A 92 3.11 -7.75 -8.97
N LYS A 93 4.15 -7.18 -8.35
CA LYS A 93 5.48 -7.77 -8.26
C LYS A 93 5.95 -7.70 -6.82
N VAL A 94 6.39 -8.85 -6.31
CA VAL A 94 6.87 -8.99 -4.93
C VAL A 94 8.10 -8.10 -4.74
N ASP A 95 8.07 -7.29 -3.69
CA ASP A 95 9.22 -6.60 -3.14
C ASP A 95 9.60 -7.29 -1.82
N PRO A 96 10.73 -8.03 -1.75
CA PRO A 96 11.13 -8.76 -0.55
C PRO A 96 11.31 -7.87 0.68
N VAL A 97 11.56 -6.56 0.48
CA VAL A 97 11.80 -5.61 1.57
C VAL A 97 10.52 -5.32 2.37
N LEU A 98 9.34 -5.49 1.77
CA LEU A 98 8.05 -5.15 2.38
C LEU A 98 7.34 -6.34 3.06
N ALA A 99 7.98 -7.51 3.10
CA ALA A 99 7.46 -8.71 3.76
C ALA A 99 7.73 -8.66 5.29
N LEU A 100 7.05 -7.75 5.98
CA LEU A 100 7.14 -7.54 7.44
C LEU A 100 6.11 -8.33 8.23
#